data_AF-A0A4Q3AB47-F1
#
_entry.id   AF-A0A4Q3AB47-F1
#
_cell.length_a   1.000
_cell.length_b   1.000
_cell.length_c   1.000
_cell.angle_alpha   90.00
_cell.angle_beta   90.00
_cell.angle_gamma   90.00
#
_symmetry.space_group_name_H-M   'P 1'
#
loop_
_entity.id
_entity.type
_entity.pdbx_description
1 polymer ?
#
loop_
_entity_poly.entity_id
_entity_poly.type
_entity_poly.pdbx_seq_one_letter_code
_entity_poly.pdbx_strand_id
1 'polypeptide(L)'
;MTENPFLHFLEQGHERGGFETDDVLAAVLSLMREVEAIHDAGQVAPLHGVSALLVHEDRALGLKSAEGIAPTSNAIRVYELQVPASHGVEIIGEMRRESDEDHYLTKVTNLDVANAEDEITKPVFLTDYANWEHAIGHHDALTDIHSLGMLLASLACGLDFTDPKDLERFANYRKNLFAIAPRLHPVIAGLIVEMTELHRGKRAQDLPSLIRRLENYRDQPVDADVLALPGLATATKVGRRRIIQTHLRDRLFEVSRRNRLLYFQSSQATLNLTTASVPLVLDFR
;
A
#
# COMPACT_ATOMS: atom_id res chain seq x y z
N MET A 1 22.28 0.09 19.84
CA MET A 1 22.28 1.49 19.38
C MET A 1 22.25 1.43 17.87
N THR A 2 21.06 1.64 17.32
CA THR A 2 20.75 1.59 15.89
C THR A 2 21.50 2.74 15.19
N GLU A 3 22.59 2.41 14.49
CA GLU A 3 23.46 3.41 13.80
C GLU A 3 22.78 4.07 12.58
N ASN A 4 21.56 3.64 12.21
CA ASN A 4 20.85 4.19 11.06
C ASN A 4 19.88 5.32 11.46
N PRO A 5 19.97 6.51 10.83
CA PRO A 5 19.08 7.65 11.11
C PRO A 5 17.59 7.33 10.99
N PHE A 6 17.20 6.52 10.01
CA PHE A 6 15.80 6.13 9.80
C PHE A 6 15.28 5.23 10.92
N LEU A 7 16.07 4.22 11.35
CA LEU A 7 15.67 3.33 12.45
C LEU A 7 15.56 4.10 13.78
N HIS A 8 16.48 5.02 14.03
CA HIS A 8 16.37 5.90 15.20
C HIS A 8 15.12 6.77 15.15
N PHE A 9 14.76 7.29 13.97
CA PHE A 9 13.53 8.06 13.78
C PHE A 9 12.27 7.22 14.03
N LEU A 10 12.25 5.96 13.56
CA LEU A 10 11.18 5.00 13.80
C LEU A 10 11.03 4.70 15.31
N GLU A 11 12.13 4.42 16.01
CA GLU A 11 12.15 4.21 17.47
C GLU A 11 11.56 5.41 18.22
N GLN A 12 11.98 6.64 17.89
CA GLN A 12 11.42 7.85 18.50
C GLN A 12 9.91 8.00 18.28
N GLY A 13 9.42 7.58 17.11
CA GLY A 13 7.98 7.56 16.84
C GLY A 13 7.27 6.54 17.71
N HIS A 14 7.84 5.35 17.88
CA HIS A 14 7.30 4.31 18.74
C HIS A 14 7.20 4.76 20.21
N GLU A 15 8.26 5.40 20.72
CA GLU A 15 8.28 5.96 22.09
C GLU A 15 7.19 7.02 22.33
N ARG A 16 6.75 7.71 21.26
CA ARG A 16 5.69 8.74 21.31
C ARG A 16 4.28 8.18 21.08
N GLY A 17 4.14 6.86 20.95
CA GLY A 17 2.85 6.19 20.72
C GLY A 17 2.50 5.96 19.25
N GLY A 18 3.50 6.02 18.36
CA GLY A 18 3.37 5.86 16.92
C GLY A 18 3.24 7.19 16.17
N PHE A 19 3.23 7.11 14.84
CA PHE A 19 3.07 8.28 13.97
C PHE A 19 1.60 8.50 13.63
N GLU A 20 1.15 9.76 13.65
CA GLU A 20 -0.13 10.11 13.05
C GLU A 20 -0.01 10.13 11.52
N THR A 21 -1.15 10.04 10.83
CA THR A 21 -1.15 9.97 9.36
C THR A 21 -0.40 11.13 8.71
N ASP A 22 -0.59 12.36 9.19
CA ASP A 22 0.08 13.54 8.63
C ASP A 22 1.60 13.50 8.86
N ASP A 23 2.06 12.95 9.99
CA ASP A 23 3.49 12.82 10.29
C ASP A 23 4.16 11.81 9.34
N VAL A 24 3.49 10.68 9.09
CA VAL A 24 3.95 9.66 8.14
C VAL A 24 4.08 10.26 6.74
N LEU A 25 3.06 11.00 6.30
CA LEU A 25 3.06 11.61 4.97
C LEU A 25 4.10 12.72 4.84
N ALA A 26 4.24 13.58 5.85
CA ALA A 26 5.29 14.60 5.88
C ALA A 26 6.69 13.97 5.79
N ALA A 27 6.90 12.84 6.46
CA ALA A 27 8.15 12.10 6.39
C ALA A 27 8.42 11.52 4.99
N VAL A 28 7.45 10.79 4.42
CA VAL A 28 7.68 9.97 3.21
C VAL A 28 7.54 10.76 1.90
N LEU A 29 6.68 11.78 1.83
CA LEU A 29 6.42 12.50 0.58
C LEU A 29 7.64 13.25 0.04
N SER A 30 8.51 13.75 0.92
CA SER A 30 9.76 14.40 0.48
C SER A 30 10.66 13.40 -0.26
N LEU A 31 10.91 12.24 0.34
CA LEU A 31 11.67 11.16 -0.28
C LEU A 31 11.05 10.70 -1.60
N MET A 32 9.73 10.54 -1.67
CA MET A 32 9.07 10.11 -2.91
C MET A 32 9.27 11.10 -4.07
N ARG A 33 9.27 12.41 -3.78
CA ARG A 33 9.53 13.44 -4.80
C ARG A 33 10.99 13.46 -5.25
N GLU A 34 11.93 13.19 -4.35
CA GLU A 34 13.34 13.00 -4.73
C GLU A 34 13.50 11.80 -5.68
N VAL A 35 12.85 10.68 -5.35
CA VAL A 35 12.87 9.48 -6.20
C VAL A 35 12.19 9.73 -7.55
N GLU A 36 11.06 10.44 -7.58
CA GLU A 36 10.39 10.87 -8.81
C GLU A 36 11.34 11.70 -9.70
N ALA A 37 12.05 12.67 -9.13
CA ALA A 37 13.02 13.48 -9.87
C ALA A 37 14.19 12.63 -10.44
N ILE A 38 14.62 11.60 -9.71
CA ILE A 38 15.63 10.64 -10.19
C ILE A 38 15.08 9.80 -11.36
N HIS A 39 13.83 9.35 -11.27
CA HIS A 39 13.15 8.60 -12.34
C HIS A 39 12.98 9.45 -13.60
N ASP A 40 12.65 10.73 -13.47
CA ASP A 40 12.57 11.69 -14.57
C ASP A 40 13.90 11.87 -15.31
N ALA A 41 15.03 11.67 -14.61
CA ALA A 41 16.37 11.67 -15.20
C ALA A 41 16.75 10.31 -15.85
N GLY A 42 15.84 9.33 -15.86
CA GLY A 42 16.08 7.97 -16.38
C GLY A 42 16.98 7.12 -15.48
N GLN A 43 17.16 7.53 -14.23
CA GLN A 43 17.93 6.82 -13.22
C GLN A 43 16.99 6.18 -12.17
N VAL A 44 17.56 5.42 -11.24
CA VAL A 44 16.82 4.83 -10.11
C VAL A 44 17.47 5.22 -8.79
N ALA A 45 16.68 5.28 -7.73
CA ALA A 45 17.16 5.70 -6.42
C ALA A 45 17.96 4.56 -5.76
N PRO A 46 19.00 4.85 -4.98
CA PRO A 46 19.81 3.82 -4.32
C PRO A 46 19.11 3.23 -3.08
N LEU A 47 17.83 2.84 -3.19
CA LEU A 47 16.97 2.33 -2.12
C LEU A 47 17.19 0.83 -1.84
N HIS A 48 18.45 0.43 -1.64
CA HIS A 48 18.81 -0.91 -1.20
C HIS A 48 18.94 -0.93 0.33
N GLY A 49 17.84 -1.30 0.99
CA GLY A 49 17.70 -1.20 2.44
C GLY A 49 17.62 0.25 2.92
N VAL A 50 18.01 0.49 4.18
CA VAL A 50 17.91 1.80 4.84
C VAL A 50 19.22 2.60 4.79
N SER A 51 20.28 2.05 4.20
CA SER A 51 21.63 2.63 4.27
C SER A 51 21.77 3.96 3.52
N ALA A 52 21.00 4.17 2.46
CA ALA A 52 20.99 5.40 1.66
C ALA A 52 20.07 6.50 2.22
N LEU A 53 19.35 6.23 3.31
CA LEU A 53 18.39 7.16 3.89
C LEU A 53 19.06 8.11 4.88
N LEU A 54 18.54 9.32 4.94
CA LEU A 54 18.74 10.28 6.01
C LEU A 54 17.40 10.80 6.52
N VAL A 55 17.45 11.49 7.65
CA VAL A 55 16.31 12.19 8.25
C VAL A 55 16.71 13.64 8.41
N HIS A 56 15.98 14.53 7.76
CA HIS A 56 16.18 15.98 7.85
C HIS A 56 15.72 16.54 9.19
N GLU A 57 16.09 17.79 9.49
CA GLU A 57 15.73 18.46 10.76
C GLU A 57 14.21 18.60 10.95
N ASP A 58 13.48 18.75 9.84
CA ASP A 58 12.02 18.82 9.79
C ASP A 58 11.33 17.45 9.87
N ARG A 59 12.10 16.38 10.16
CA ARG A 59 11.63 14.99 10.22
C ARG A 59 11.21 14.41 8.86
N ALA A 60 11.54 15.07 7.76
CA ALA A 60 11.38 14.51 6.42
C ALA A 60 12.44 13.42 6.15
N LEU A 61 12.05 12.36 5.45
CA LEU A 61 13.01 11.42 4.88
C LEU A 61 13.58 11.99 3.58
N GLY A 62 14.85 11.69 3.34
CA GLY A 62 15.55 12.03 2.10
C GLY A 62 16.67 11.04 1.81
N LEU A 63 17.26 11.17 0.63
CA LEU A 63 18.43 10.39 0.23
C LEU A 63 19.72 11.07 0.69
N LYS A 64 20.72 10.27 1.07
CA LYS A 64 22.08 10.77 1.38
C LYS A 64 22.74 11.47 0.19
N SER A 65 22.41 11.04 -1.01
CA SER A 65 22.81 11.66 -2.26
C SER A 65 21.59 11.77 -3.16
N ALA A 66 21.41 12.94 -3.77
CA ALA A 66 20.38 13.15 -4.79
C ALA A 66 20.77 12.53 -6.15
N GLU A 67 21.99 11.99 -6.27
CA GLU A 67 22.42 11.29 -7.48
C GLU A 67 21.75 9.92 -7.58
N GLY A 68 21.04 9.70 -8.68
CA GLY A 68 20.52 8.38 -9.02
C GLY A 68 21.64 7.45 -9.51
N ILE A 69 21.33 6.16 -9.54
CA ILE A 69 22.16 5.13 -10.15
C ILE A 69 21.53 4.63 -11.45
N ALA A 70 22.34 4.01 -12.32
CA ALA A 70 21.82 3.41 -13.54
C ALA A 70 20.97 2.17 -13.19
N PRO A 71 19.80 1.98 -13.83
CA PRO A 71 18.98 0.80 -13.63
C PRO A 71 19.73 -0.47 -14.09
N THR A 72 19.50 -1.56 -13.38
CA THR A 72 20.13 -2.86 -13.66
C THR A 72 19.05 -3.87 -14.02
N SER A 73 19.19 -4.59 -15.13
CA SER A 73 18.15 -5.50 -15.60
C SER A 73 18.58 -6.96 -15.59
N ASN A 74 17.95 -7.77 -14.74
CA ASN A 74 17.94 -9.22 -14.83
C ASN A 74 16.53 -9.76 -15.17
N ALA A 75 15.99 -9.35 -16.32
CA ALA A 75 14.62 -9.68 -16.72
C ALA A 75 14.34 -11.19 -16.83
N ILE A 76 15.35 -12.00 -17.19
CA ILE A 76 15.22 -13.47 -17.27
C ILE A 76 14.94 -14.04 -15.88
N ARG A 77 15.76 -13.67 -14.89
CA ARG A 77 15.60 -14.18 -13.53
C ARG A 77 14.31 -13.71 -12.88
N VAL A 78 13.92 -12.45 -13.13
CA VAL A 78 12.62 -11.92 -12.72
C VAL A 78 11.49 -12.78 -13.29
N TYR A 79 11.52 -13.08 -14.59
CA TYR A 79 10.49 -13.91 -15.23
C TYR A 79 10.44 -15.31 -14.60
N GLU A 80 11.59 -15.99 -14.47
CA GLU A 80 11.66 -17.34 -13.87
C GLU A 80 11.02 -17.42 -12.49
N LEU A 81 11.26 -16.42 -11.63
CA LEU A 81 10.74 -16.40 -10.26
C LEU A 81 9.25 -16.05 -10.19
N GLN A 82 8.73 -15.30 -11.17
CA GLN A 82 7.33 -14.87 -11.19
C GLN A 82 6.40 -15.81 -11.95
N VAL A 83 6.93 -16.74 -12.76
CA VAL A 83 6.11 -17.74 -13.44
C VAL A 83 5.41 -18.63 -12.39
N PRO A 84 4.07 -18.72 -12.42
CA PRO A 84 3.35 -19.56 -11.48
C PRO A 84 3.80 -21.02 -11.61
N ALA A 85 4.20 -21.65 -10.50
CA ALA A 85 4.55 -23.07 -10.48
C ALA A 85 3.38 -23.99 -10.87
N SER A 86 2.13 -23.50 -10.87
CA SER A 86 0.96 -24.26 -11.30
C SER A 86 -0.02 -23.43 -12.15
N HIS A 87 -0.46 -23.97 -13.29
CA HIS A 87 -1.30 -23.28 -14.28
C HIS A 87 -2.80 -23.27 -13.92
N GLY A 88 -3.20 -23.76 -12.74
CA GLY A 88 -4.62 -23.90 -12.36
C GLY A 88 -4.98 -23.41 -10.96
N VAL A 89 -3.99 -23.11 -10.11
CA VAL A 89 -4.21 -22.62 -8.74
C VAL A 89 -3.22 -21.49 -8.46
N GLU A 90 -3.75 -20.31 -8.17
CA GLU A 90 -2.95 -19.18 -7.73
C GLU A 90 -2.70 -19.31 -6.22
N ILE A 91 -1.47 -19.61 -5.82
CA ILE A 91 -1.06 -19.64 -4.41
C ILE A 91 -0.87 -18.18 -3.96
N ILE A 92 -1.80 -17.69 -3.15
CA ILE A 92 -1.84 -16.29 -2.67
C ILE A 92 -1.06 -16.06 -1.35
N GLY A 93 -0.33 -17.07 -0.90
CA GLY A 93 0.51 -17.07 0.30
C GLY A 93 0.70 -18.48 0.82
N GLU A 94 1.88 -18.78 1.36
CA GLU A 94 2.25 -20.11 1.85
C GLU A 94 2.60 -20.03 3.34
N MET A 95 1.86 -20.75 4.19
CA MET A 95 2.11 -20.80 5.63
C MET A 95 2.45 -22.23 6.04
N ARG A 96 3.56 -22.42 6.76
CA ARG A 96 3.87 -23.69 7.42
C ARG A 96 3.36 -23.65 8.86
N ARG A 97 2.65 -24.69 9.27
CA ARG A 97 2.22 -24.89 10.67
C ARG A 97 2.98 -26.05 11.26
N GLU A 98 3.76 -25.78 12.30
CA GLU A 98 4.34 -26.81 13.16
C GLU A 98 3.52 -26.84 14.45
N SER A 99 2.91 -28.00 14.73
CA SER A 99 2.21 -28.28 15.97
C SER A 99 3.10 -29.17 16.82
N ASP A 100 3.48 -28.71 18.00
CA ASP A 100 4.10 -29.53 19.03
C ASP A 100 2.99 -30.21 19.85
N GLU A 101 3.04 -31.54 20.03
CA GLU A 101 1.97 -32.29 20.72
C GLU A 101 2.04 -32.13 22.24
N ASP A 102 3.19 -31.73 22.78
CA ASP A 102 3.42 -31.57 24.23
C ASP A 102 3.22 -30.14 24.74
N HIS A 103 3.31 -29.14 23.86
CA HIS A 103 3.05 -27.74 24.16
C HIS A 103 1.97 -27.22 23.23
N TYR A 104 0.88 -26.65 23.76
CA TYR A 104 -0.20 -25.98 23.00
C TYR A 104 0.26 -24.72 22.22
N LEU A 105 1.48 -24.71 21.68
CA LEU A 105 2.08 -23.68 20.83
C LEU A 105 2.05 -24.18 19.38
N THR A 106 1.13 -23.62 18.59
CA THR A 106 1.18 -23.74 17.13
C THR A 106 2.09 -22.65 16.59
N LYS A 107 3.24 -23.02 16.02
CA LYS A 107 4.11 -22.08 15.31
C LYS A 107 3.63 -21.98 13.87
N VAL A 108 3.16 -20.80 13.48
CA VAL A 108 2.82 -20.49 12.08
C VAL A 108 3.97 -19.68 11.51
N THR A 109 4.63 -20.17 10.46
CA THR A 109 5.66 -19.43 9.74
C THR A 109 5.16 -19.04 8.35
N ASN A 110 5.31 -17.76 7.99
CA ASN A 110 4.99 -17.25 6.67
C ASN A 110 6.18 -17.47 5.71
N LEU A 111 5.98 -18.25 4.66
CA LEU A 111 7.02 -18.60 3.68
C LEU A 111 7.19 -17.53 2.58
N ASP A 112 6.47 -16.42 2.69
CA ASP A 112 6.69 -15.21 1.90
C ASP A 112 7.70 -14.26 2.58
N VAL A 113 8.35 -14.69 3.67
CA VAL A 113 9.38 -13.94 4.39
C VAL A 113 10.67 -14.76 4.42
N ALA A 114 11.80 -14.13 4.09
CA ALA A 114 13.13 -14.72 4.15
C ALA A 114 14.16 -13.70 4.67
N ASN A 115 15.34 -14.16 5.07
CA ASN A 115 16.45 -13.27 5.38
C ASN A 115 17.14 -12.84 4.08
N ALA A 116 17.80 -11.68 4.09
CA ALA A 116 18.50 -11.17 2.92
C ALA A 116 19.64 -12.09 2.39
N GLU A 117 20.17 -12.97 3.24
CA GLU A 117 21.24 -13.92 2.90
C GLU A 117 20.74 -15.25 2.31
N ASP A 118 19.42 -15.52 2.38
CA ASP A 118 18.83 -16.78 1.92
C ASP A 118 18.76 -16.86 0.38
N GLU A 119 18.83 -18.07 -0.19
CA GLU A 119 18.69 -18.26 -1.63
C GLU A 119 17.26 -17.97 -2.10
N ILE A 120 17.12 -17.00 -3.01
CA ILE A 120 15.82 -16.56 -3.52
C ILE A 120 15.33 -17.49 -4.64
N THR A 121 14.31 -18.27 -4.31
CA THR A 121 13.66 -19.23 -5.22
C THR A 121 12.25 -18.82 -5.66
N LYS A 122 11.68 -17.78 -5.03
CA LYS A 122 10.41 -17.12 -5.39
C LYS A 122 10.42 -15.67 -4.85
N PRO A 123 9.53 -14.78 -5.31
CA PRO A 123 9.34 -13.46 -4.71
C PRO A 123 8.96 -13.57 -3.24
N VAL A 124 9.70 -12.90 -2.37
CA VAL A 124 9.51 -12.89 -0.92
C VAL A 124 9.84 -11.52 -0.36
N PHE A 125 9.31 -11.20 0.81
CA PHE A 125 9.75 -10.09 1.63
C PHE A 125 11.08 -10.45 2.29
N LEU A 126 12.05 -9.52 2.23
CA LEU A 126 13.35 -9.67 2.87
C LEU A 126 13.47 -8.71 4.05
N THR A 127 14.24 -9.12 5.06
CA THR A 127 14.62 -8.26 6.19
C THR A 127 15.46 -7.07 5.72
N ASP A 128 15.66 -6.11 6.63
CA ASP A 128 16.53 -4.94 6.42
C ASP A 128 16.08 -4.02 5.29
N TYR A 129 14.78 -4.06 4.97
CA TYR A 129 14.18 -3.32 3.85
C TYR A 129 14.81 -3.68 2.50
N ALA A 130 15.42 -4.87 2.40
CA ALA A 130 15.92 -5.40 1.15
C ALA A 130 14.76 -5.81 0.24
N ASN A 131 15.02 -5.84 -1.07
CA ASN A 131 14.06 -6.28 -2.08
C ASN A 131 14.62 -7.54 -2.75
N TRP A 132 13.77 -8.55 -2.95
CA TRP A 132 14.15 -9.78 -3.65
C TRP A 132 14.68 -9.49 -5.07
N GLU A 133 14.24 -8.41 -5.70
CA GLU A 133 14.76 -7.94 -7.00
C GLU A 133 16.24 -7.54 -6.91
N HIS A 134 16.64 -6.81 -5.85
CA HIS A 134 18.05 -6.48 -5.62
C HIS A 134 18.90 -7.73 -5.42
N ALA A 135 18.39 -8.72 -4.68
CA ALA A 135 19.09 -9.97 -4.42
C ALA A 135 19.39 -10.77 -5.70
N ILE A 136 18.59 -10.60 -6.76
CA ILE A 136 18.83 -11.23 -8.08
C ILE A 136 19.52 -10.29 -9.08
N GLY A 137 19.98 -9.12 -8.66
CA GLY A 137 20.66 -8.14 -9.52
C GLY A 137 19.73 -7.41 -10.48
N HIS A 138 18.45 -7.25 -10.14
CA HIS A 138 17.50 -6.41 -10.86
C HIS A 138 17.16 -5.17 -10.02
N HIS A 139 17.18 -4.01 -10.65
CA HIS A 139 16.81 -2.74 -10.03
C HIS A 139 16.27 -1.80 -11.10
N ASP A 140 14.98 -1.51 -11.03
CA ASP A 140 14.33 -0.48 -11.84
C ASP A 140 13.37 0.39 -10.99
N ALA A 141 12.61 1.26 -11.63
CA ALA A 141 11.66 2.14 -10.94
C ALA A 141 10.59 1.38 -10.14
N LEU A 142 10.19 0.16 -10.55
CA LEU A 142 9.22 -0.64 -9.77
C LEU A 142 9.86 -1.24 -8.52
N THR A 143 11.17 -1.48 -8.55
CA THR A 143 11.95 -1.87 -7.37
C THR A 143 11.93 -0.74 -6.33
N ASP A 144 12.12 0.51 -6.76
CA ASP A 144 12.03 1.69 -5.89
C ASP A 144 10.63 1.87 -5.29
N ILE A 145 9.57 1.69 -6.10
CA ILE A 145 8.19 1.75 -5.61
C ILE A 145 7.96 0.73 -4.49
N HIS A 146 8.51 -0.48 -4.61
CA HIS A 146 8.41 -1.47 -3.54
C HIS A 146 9.14 -1.02 -2.28
N SER A 147 10.39 -0.55 -2.40
CA SER A 147 11.17 -0.04 -1.27
C SER A 147 10.47 1.13 -0.56
N LEU A 148 9.92 2.08 -1.31
CA LEU A 148 9.10 3.18 -0.77
C LEU A 148 7.85 2.68 -0.06
N GLY A 149 7.20 1.65 -0.61
CA GLY A 149 6.06 0.99 0.02
C GLY A 149 6.41 0.35 1.36
N MET A 150 7.57 -0.28 1.46
CA MET A 150 8.08 -0.88 2.70
C MET A 150 8.39 0.20 3.75
N LEU A 151 8.99 1.33 3.36
CA LEU A 151 9.23 2.46 4.27
C LEU A 151 7.91 3.08 4.77
N LEU A 152 6.96 3.28 3.86
CA LEU A 152 5.63 3.79 4.20
C LEU A 152 4.89 2.83 5.16
N ALA A 153 4.93 1.53 4.88
CA ALA A 153 4.32 0.51 5.73
C ALA A 153 4.93 0.49 7.13
N SER A 154 6.25 0.55 7.23
CA SER A 154 7.00 0.56 8.48
C SER A 154 6.61 1.75 9.35
N LEU A 155 6.61 2.97 8.79
CA LEU A 155 6.21 4.17 9.53
C LEU A 155 4.73 4.16 9.90
N ALA A 156 3.85 3.81 8.96
CA ALA A 156 2.40 3.82 9.16
C ALA A 156 1.91 2.76 10.15
N CYS A 157 2.60 1.62 10.22
CA CYS A 157 2.26 0.51 11.11
C CYS A 157 3.11 0.49 12.39
N GLY A 158 4.17 1.32 12.48
CA GLY A 158 5.11 1.33 13.58
C GLY A 158 5.89 0.02 13.72
N LEU A 159 6.26 -0.61 12.60
CA LEU A 159 6.96 -1.89 12.54
C LEU A 159 8.39 -1.71 12.05
N ASP A 160 9.34 -2.42 12.65
CA ASP A 160 10.74 -2.44 12.22
C ASP A 160 11.01 -3.67 11.36
N PHE A 161 11.25 -3.47 10.06
CA PHE A 161 11.49 -4.59 9.13
C PHE A 161 12.93 -5.14 9.16
N THR A 162 13.78 -4.66 10.07
CA THR A 162 15.00 -5.38 10.47
C THR A 162 14.69 -6.54 11.41
N ASP A 163 13.58 -6.48 12.18
CA ASP A 163 13.11 -7.62 12.99
C ASP A 163 12.25 -8.56 12.11
N PRO A 164 12.66 -9.84 11.93
CA PRO A 164 11.89 -10.82 11.18
C PRO A 164 10.45 -10.98 11.68
N LYS A 165 10.20 -10.79 12.98
CA LYS A 165 8.85 -10.93 13.56
C LYS A 165 7.91 -9.83 13.11
N ASP A 166 8.41 -8.60 13.03
CA ASP A 166 7.63 -7.45 12.59
C ASP A 166 7.35 -7.53 11.08
N LEU A 167 8.34 -7.98 10.31
CA LEU A 167 8.15 -8.26 8.89
C LEU A 167 7.14 -9.39 8.64
N GLU A 168 7.23 -10.48 9.41
CA GLU A 168 6.26 -11.58 9.34
C GLU A 168 4.86 -11.13 9.74
N ARG A 169 4.74 -10.30 10.77
CA ARG A 169 3.47 -9.69 11.16
C ARG A 169 2.90 -8.85 10.03
N PHE A 170 3.72 -8.01 9.38
CA PHE A 170 3.28 -7.25 8.20
C PHE A 170 2.81 -8.16 7.08
N ALA A 171 3.61 -9.15 6.68
CA ALA A 171 3.26 -10.06 5.58
C ALA A 171 1.94 -10.80 5.84
N ASN A 172 1.72 -11.27 7.08
CA ASN A 172 0.49 -11.96 7.49
C ASN A 172 -0.77 -11.07 7.45
N TYR A 173 -0.63 -9.79 7.77
CA TYR A 173 -1.75 -8.84 7.84
C TYR A 173 -1.74 -7.81 6.71
N ARG A 174 -0.91 -7.98 5.66
CA ARG A 174 -0.76 -7.01 4.57
C ARG A 174 -2.10 -6.63 3.93
N LYS A 175 -3.00 -7.60 3.71
CA LYS A 175 -4.34 -7.35 3.14
C LYS A 175 -5.34 -6.73 4.13
N ASN A 176 -4.99 -6.63 5.40
CA ASN A 176 -5.82 -6.04 6.46
C ASN A 176 -4.95 -5.34 7.51
N LEU A 177 -4.31 -4.25 7.11
CA LEU A 177 -3.37 -3.49 7.97
C LEU A 177 -4.03 -2.89 9.22
N PHE A 178 -5.36 -2.74 9.24
CA PHE A 178 -6.10 -2.26 10.40
C PHE A 178 -5.98 -3.19 11.62
N ALA A 179 -5.63 -4.47 11.40
CA ALA A 179 -5.33 -5.40 12.49
C ALA A 179 -4.02 -5.05 13.23
N ILE A 180 -3.10 -4.33 12.56
CA ILE A 180 -1.85 -3.84 13.15
C ILE A 180 -2.01 -2.38 13.58
N ALA A 181 -2.54 -1.54 12.70
CA ALA A 181 -2.69 -0.09 12.90
C ALA A 181 -4.16 0.33 12.73
N PRO A 182 -4.99 0.27 13.80
CA PRO A 182 -6.43 0.54 13.71
C PRO A 182 -6.78 1.97 13.29
N ARG A 183 -5.87 2.92 13.50
CA ARG A 183 -6.03 4.34 13.16
C ARG A 183 -5.53 4.69 11.74
N LEU A 184 -5.00 3.72 11.00
CA LEU A 184 -4.46 3.93 9.67
C LEU A 184 -5.57 4.43 8.72
N HIS A 185 -5.25 5.44 7.89
CA HIS A 185 -6.19 5.90 6.89
C HIS A 185 -6.37 4.84 5.77
N PRO A 186 -7.61 4.50 5.37
CA PRO A 186 -7.85 3.44 4.39
C PRO A 186 -7.19 3.61 3.03
N VAL A 187 -7.10 4.85 2.53
CA VAL A 187 -6.37 5.16 1.28
C VAL A 187 -4.90 4.79 1.40
N ILE A 188 -4.28 5.11 2.54
CA ILE A 188 -2.86 4.82 2.79
C ILE A 188 -2.65 3.31 2.93
N ALA A 189 -3.57 2.62 3.62
CA ALA A 189 -3.55 1.16 3.70
C ALA A 189 -3.60 0.51 2.29
N GLY A 190 -4.49 1.00 1.42
CA GLY A 190 -4.59 0.53 0.03
C GLY A 190 -3.31 0.78 -0.76
N LEU A 191 -2.74 1.98 -0.66
CA LEU A 191 -1.48 2.33 -1.32
C LEU A 191 -0.29 1.49 -0.83
N ILE A 192 -0.18 1.26 0.48
CA ILE A 192 0.84 0.36 1.04
C ILE A 192 0.72 -1.03 0.39
N VAL A 193 -0.50 -1.58 0.29
CA VAL A 193 -0.73 -2.85 -0.40
C VAL A 193 -0.28 -2.73 -1.85
N GLU A 194 -0.83 -1.81 -2.64
CA GLU A 194 -0.47 -1.65 -4.06
C GLU A 194 1.06 -1.54 -4.29
N MET A 195 1.79 -0.83 -3.44
CA MET A 195 3.24 -0.63 -3.55
C MET A 195 4.07 -1.85 -3.11
N THR A 196 3.64 -2.56 -2.05
CA THR A 196 4.40 -3.68 -1.46
C THR A 196 4.08 -5.03 -2.11
N GLU A 197 3.45 -5.03 -3.28
CA GLU A 197 3.12 -6.27 -3.99
C GLU A 197 4.38 -6.97 -4.51
N LEU A 198 4.54 -8.24 -4.14
CA LEU A 198 5.70 -9.04 -4.55
C LEU A 198 5.67 -9.31 -6.06
N HIS A 199 4.47 -9.53 -6.62
CA HIS A 199 4.32 -9.70 -8.06
C HIS A 199 4.32 -8.36 -8.80
N ARG A 200 5.40 -8.08 -9.54
CA ARG A 200 5.62 -6.85 -10.33
C ARG A 200 4.43 -6.39 -11.16
N GLY A 201 3.78 -7.28 -11.89
CA GLY A 201 2.61 -6.92 -12.72
C GLY A 201 1.34 -6.51 -11.95
N LYS A 202 1.31 -6.71 -10.62
CA LYS A 202 0.24 -6.27 -9.73
C LYS A 202 0.65 -5.09 -8.85
N ARG A 203 1.95 -4.78 -8.81
CA ARG A 203 2.48 -3.63 -8.07
C ARG A 203 2.03 -2.34 -8.75
N ALA A 204 1.88 -1.27 -7.97
CA ALA A 204 1.68 0.06 -8.52
C ALA A 204 2.80 0.38 -9.54
N GLN A 205 2.39 0.94 -10.68
CA GLN A 205 3.28 1.15 -11.83
C GLN A 205 3.73 2.61 -11.99
N ASP A 206 3.09 3.55 -11.30
CA ASP A 206 3.25 4.98 -11.54
C ASP A 206 3.42 5.75 -10.22
N LEU A 207 4.66 6.13 -9.90
CA LEU A 207 5.01 6.88 -8.69
C LEU A 207 4.32 8.27 -8.62
N PRO A 208 4.27 9.08 -9.70
CA PRO A 208 3.57 10.37 -9.68
C PRO A 208 2.09 10.25 -9.25
N SER A 209 1.36 9.24 -9.74
CA SER A 209 -0.02 9.00 -9.31
C SER A 209 -0.13 8.60 -7.85
N LEU A 210 0.83 7.82 -7.32
CA LEU A 210 0.88 7.46 -5.91
C LEU A 210 1.10 8.70 -5.03
N ILE A 211 2.05 9.58 -5.41
CA ILE A 211 2.32 10.84 -4.71
C ILE A 211 1.06 11.70 -4.66
N ARG A 212 0.41 11.93 -5.81
CA ARG A 212 -0.84 12.71 -5.87
C ARG A 212 -1.95 12.11 -5.02
N ARG A 213 -2.06 10.78 -4.96
CA ARG A 213 -3.02 10.11 -4.09
C ARG A 213 -2.67 10.34 -2.62
N LEU A 214 -1.42 10.18 -2.22
CA LEU A 214 -1.00 10.44 -0.85
C LEU A 214 -1.24 11.90 -0.43
N GLU A 215 -0.97 12.88 -1.30
CA GLU A 215 -1.22 14.30 -1.03
C GLU A 215 -2.71 14.61 -0.82
N ASN A 216 -3.58 13.97 -1.60
CA ASN A 216 -5.03 14.21 -1.58
C ASN A 216 -5.79 13.09 -0.85
N TYR A 217 -5.15 12.39 0.09
CA TYR A 217 -5.72 11.20 0.73
C TYR A 217 -7.04 11.47 1.45
N ARG A 218 -7.24 12.70 1.96
CA ARG A 218 -8.45 13.13 2.68
C ARG A 218 -9.67 13.30 1.78
N ASP A 219 -9.42 13.71 0.54
CA ASP A 219 -10.48 14.00 -0.44
C ASP A 219 -10.83 12.77 -1.28
N GLN A 220 -10.04 11.71 -1.19
CA GLN A 220 -10.28 10.49 -1.94
C GLN A 220 -11.51 9.74 -1.43
N PRO A 221 -12.37 9.25 -2.35
CA PRO A 221 -13.45 8.37 -1.96
C PRO A 221 -12.84 7.08 -1.39
N VAL A 222 -13.06 6.85 -0.10
CA VAL A 222 -12.74 5.57 0.52
C VAL A 222 -13.77 4.55 0.04
N ASP A 223 -13.43 3.83 -1.02
CA ASP A 223 -14.05 2.55 -1.31
C ASP A 223 -13.62 1.60 -0.19
N ALA A 224 -14.40 1.58 0.88
CA ALA A 224 -14.20 0.66 1.98
C ALA A 224 -14.31 -0.75 1.41
N ASP A 225 -13.17 -1.44 1.36
CA ASP A 225 -13.13 -2.83 0.92
C ASP A 225 -14.10 -3.62 1.78
N VAL A 226 -15.09 -4.22 1.12
CA VAL A 226 -16.15 -5.02 1.76
C VAL A 226 -15.53 -6.13 2.61
N LEU A 227 -14.31 -6.55 2.26
CA LEU A 227 -13.53 -7.57 2.96
C LEU A 227 -12.95 -7.11 4.31
N ALA A 228 -12.82 -5.81 4.53
CA ALA A 228 -12.31 -5.21 5.77
C ALA A 228 -13.40 -4.93 6.82
N LEU A 229 -14.66 -5.34 6.57
CA LEU A 229 -15.77 -5.06 7.48
C LEU A 229 -15.61 -5.76 8.85
N PRO A 230 -15.75 -5.04 9.97
CA PRO A 230 -15.69 -5.62 11.31
C PRO A 230 -16.68 -6.78 11.47
N GLY A 231 -16.19 -7.93 11.95
CA GLY A 231 -17.01 -9.13 12.13
C GLY A 231 -17.21 -9.98 10.87
N LEU A 232 -16.71 -9.58 9.70
CA LEU A 232 -16.78 -10.40 8.48
C LEU A 232 -15.94 -11.69 8.60
N ALA A 233 -14.77 -11.61 9.25
CA ALA A 233 -13.85 -12.73 9.43
C ALA A 233 -14.39 -13.82 10.38
N THR A 234 -15.20 -13.44 11.38
CA THR A 234 -15.76 -14.35 12.40
C THR A 234 -17.20 -14.75 12.12
N ALA A 235 -17.88 -14.13 11.15
CA ALA A 235 -19.28 -14.39 10.85
C ALA A 235 -19.50 -15.67 10.00
N THR A 236 -20.59 -16.38 10.34
CA THR A 236 -21.13 -17.46 9.50
C THR A 236 -21.55 -16.94 8.12
N LYS A 237 -21.69 -17.83 7.13
CA LYS A 237 -22.01 -17.47 5.73
C LYS A 237 -23.25 -16.57 5.59
N VAL A 238 -24.26 -16.78 6.43
CA VAL A 238 -25.49 -15.96 6.49
C VAL A 238 -25.22 -14.60 7.15
N GLY A 239 -24.43 -14.55 8.22
CA GLY A 239 -24.01 -13.32 8.89
C GLY A 239 -23.18 -12.41 7.97
N ARG A 240 -22.23 -12.98 7.23
CA ARG A 240 -21.44 -12.24 6.22
C ARG A 240 -22.31 -11.58 5.17
N ARG A 241 -23.26 -12.31 4.58
CA ARG A 241 -24.16 -11.75 3.54
C ARG A 241 -24.98 -10.58 4.08
N ARG A 242 -25.44 -10.66 5.33
CA ARG A 242 -26.19 -9.59 6.00
C ARG A 242 -25.33 -8.35 6.25
N ILE A 243 -24.12 -8.53 6.76
CA ILE A 243 -23.15 -7.44 7.00
C ILE A 243 -22.84 -6.72 5.69
N ILE A 244 -22.53 -7.47 4.62
CA ILE A 244 -22.26 -6.92 3.29
C ILE A 244 -23.48 -6.16 2.73
N GLN A 245 -24.67 -6.76 2.78
CA GLN A 245 -25.89 -6.10 2.28
C GLN A 245 -26.22 -4.82 3.04
N THR A 246 -26.05 -4.81 4.36
CA THR A 246 -26.29 -3.60 5.17
C THR A 246 -25.31 -2.50 4.77
N HIS A 247 -24.03 -2.82 4.66
CA HIS A 247 -23.00 -1.85 4.24
C HIS A 247 -23.24 -1.29 2.83
N LEU A 248 -23.52 -2.15 1.84
CA LEU A 248 -23.82 -1.73 0.47
C LEU A 248 -25.09 -0.86 0.39
N ARG A 249 -26.11 -1.21 1.18
CA ARG A 249 -27.37 -0.45 1.23
C ARG A 249 -27.16 0.94 1.83
N ASP A 250 -26.46 1.03 2.95
CA ASP A 250 -26.21 2.30 3.62
C ASP A 250 -25.36 3.24 2.75
N ARG A 251 -24.40 2.68 1.99
CA ARG A 251 -23.64 3.42 0.95
C ARG A 251 -24.50 3.87 -0.22
N LEU A 252 -25.40 3.02 -0.74
CA LEU A 252 -26.33 3.42 -1.80
C LEU A 252 -27.17 4.63 -1.35
N PHE A 253 -27.60 4.65 -0.09
CA PHE A 253 -28.34 5.78 0.49
C PHE A 253 -27.49 7.03 0.72
N GLU A 254 -26.20 6.90 1.09
CA GLU A 254 -25.27 8.02 1.17
C GLU A 254 -24.96 8.62 -0.20
N VAL A 255 -24.66 7.79 -1.20
CA VAL A 255 -24.36 8.22 -2.58
C VAL A 255 -25.60 8.85 -3.21
N SER A 256 -26.79 8.25 -3.00
CA SER A 256 -28.05 8.83 -3.45
C SER A 256 -28.24 10.23 -2.86
N ARG A 257 -28.03 10.43 -1.55
CA ARG A 257 -28.16 11.74 -0.89
C ARG A 257 -27.10 12.76 -1.33
N ARG A 258 -25.87 12.32 -1.65
CA ARG A 258 -24.79 13.19 -2.12
C ARG A 258 -24.88 13.54 -3.60
N ASN A 259 -25.70 12.82 -4.37
CA ASN A 259 -25.95 13.15 -5.77
C ASN A 259 -26.96 14.31 -5.87
N ARG A 260 -26.44 15.53 -5.68
CA ARG A 260 -27.22 16.79 -5.67
C ARG A 260 -27.91 17.10 -7.03
N LEU A 261 -27.56 16.36 -8.09
CA LEU A 261 -28.24 16.38 -9.39
C LEU A 261 -29.57 15.60 -9.39
N LEU A 262 -29.72 14.57 -8.56
CA LEU A 262 -30.98 13.83 -8.41
C LEU A 262 -31.99 14.55 -7.51
N TYR A 263 -31.50 15.40 -6.59
CA TYR A 263 -32.31 16.25 -5.70
C TYR A 263 -32.23 17.73 -6.09
N PHE A 264 -32.19 18.03 -7.38
CA PHE A 264 -32.23 19.42 -7.84
C PHE A 264 -33.62 20.01 -7.60
N GLN A 265 -33.75 20.91 -6.63
CA GLN A 265 -34.87 21.86 -6.57
C GLN A 265 -34.51 23.06 -7.44
N SER A 266 -35.29 23.29 -8.49
CA SER A 266 -35.13 24.43 -9.37
C SER A 266 -35.30 25.74 -8.59
N SER A 267 -34.20 26.49 -8.44
CA SER A 267 -34.26 27.91 -8.05
C SER A 267 -34.09 28.78 -9.31
N GLN A 268 -34.66 29.99 -9.32
CA GLN A 268 -34.72 30.87 -10.49
C GLN A 268 -33.36 31.26 -11.09
N ALA A 269 -32.24 30.91 -10.45
CA ALA A 269 -30.89 31.22 -10.93
C ALA A 269 -30.30 30.17 -11.90
N THR A 270 -30.94 29.02 -12.11
CA THR A 270 -30.37 27.94 -12.94
C THR A 270 -31.45 27.19 -13.73
N LEU A 271 -31.37 27.28 -15.07
CA LEU A 271 -32.30 26.68 -16.03
C LEU A 271 -31.79 25.32 -16.52
N ASN A 272 -32.57 24.26 -16.31
CA ASN A 272 -32.26 22.92 -16.79
C ASN A 272 -32.78 22.75 -18.23
N LEU A 273 -31.87 22.70 -19.22
CA LEU A 273 -32.20 22.70 -20.65
C LEU A 273 -32.90 21.41 -21.15
N THR A 274 -32.81 20.31 -20.41
CA THR A 274 -33.45 19.02 -20.75
C THR A 274 -34.95 18.98 -20.46
N THR A 275 -35.45 19.85 -19.58
CA THR A 275 -36.89 20.02 -19.28
C THR A 275 -37.58 21.06 -20.15
N ALA A 276 -36.82 21.95 -20.82
CA ALA A 276 -37.36 23.02 -21.65
C ALA A 276 -37.49 22.63 -23.13
N SER A 277 -37.00 21.45 -23.54
CA SER A 277 -37.06 20.96 -24.91
C SER A 277 -38.38 20.24 -25.22
N VAL A 278 -39.50 20.93 -25.02
CA VAL A 278 -40.77 20.55 -25.67
C VAL A 278 -41.00 21.54 -26.81
N PRO A 279 -40.99 21.11 -28.08
CA PRO A 279 -41.20 22.03 -29.20
C PRO A 279 -42.65 22.54 -29.19
N LEU A 280 -42.83 23.84 -28.97
CA LEU A 280 -44.06 24.55 -29.28
C LEU A 280 -44.21 24.59 -30.81
N VAL A 281 -45.08 23.74 -31.34
CA VAL A 281 -45.52 23.82 -32.74
C VAL A 281 -46.28 25.13 -32.89
N LEU A 282 -45.67 26.10 -33.57
CA LEU A 282 -46.30 27.34 -33.99
C LEU A 282 -47.27 27.03 -35.14
N ASP A 283 -48.56 27.16 -34.87
CA ASP A 283 -49.62 27.08 -35.88
C ASP A 283 -49.72 28.44 -36.58
N PHE A 284 -49.42 28.49 -37.88
CA PHE A 284 -49.44 29.71 -38.69
C PHE A 284 -50.71 29.71 -39.56
N ARG A 285 -51.50 30.78 -39.51
CA ARG A 285 -52.59 31.07 -40.46
C ARG A 285 -52.16 32.14 -41.46
#